data_AF-A0A1M3L4Y3-F1
#
_entry.id   AF-A0A1M3L4Y3-F1
#
_cell.length_a   1.000
_cell.length_b   1.000
_cell.length_c   1.000
_cell.angle_alpha   90.00
_cell.angle_beta   90.00
_cell.angle_gamma   90.00
#
_symmetry.space_group_name_H-M   'P 1'
#
loop_
_entity.id
_entity.type
_entity.pdbx_description
1 polymer ?
#
loop_
_entity_poly.entity_id
_entity_poly.type
_entity_poly.pdbx_seq_one_letter_code
_entity_poly.pdbx_strand_id
1 'polypeptide(L)'
;MGYFINGSDIAKATIKPAKVSLAGNPNYIQFEANIAAKGKPVAIQLKLTGCGYVFIRPDVQGIKIYENISSFSIIEAESGKEHKFEGTSDPDKLNEPGAFYLGKYNEYSGPAWQYEYHNTALALKEGLEKNEFFKNFKISISPDDNKTINIVSNGSGKEYVFSFVFRKNSNGRDRTFFGVAGNPAETYPAGTDTIAIGYDNVGIHLDMYKDTGIFLGEDDTPSDDNMGTKAITLTKAYSYTPLWFNTNILENNTIPTTFLKAEDWVDTGTIKDFRFTAKRVITDKTVSHSTPFYHSSVLYSIAGYNRTLEKNDLSDYVFDTKERSKNPEAIKKVKPLTNQPQLFHVKGQTQYFNFILSDAEHSKNIGDEYRFGICHELLSQSGQMIAKETKHLKARKDFFMVNTIKLDIDSLLHQYPNTGLVRAYLIYSGYESQAIQISHELTFGILPECLYKIKDFAFLNRLGGWSSFNFSGTEHADFKAEANTIFKTQTPHFTTSSEIESVYSKIVTEQFTVQTMPVRREVCNWLKEMSASRMVYELATQRYIIVDEMNIKPNSKDELYRVEMKYHYSDSYN
;
A
#
# COMPACT_ATOMS: atom_id res chain seq x y z
N MET A 1 -10.55 -7.35 -4.48
CA MET A 1 -11.38 -7.19 -3.25
C MET A 1 -10.64 -7.93 -2.15
N GLY A 2 -10.59 -7.42 -0.91
CA GLY A 2 -9.89 -8.17 0.16
C GLY A 2 -10.62 -9.41 0.67
N TYR A 3 -9.94 -10.14 1.54
CA TYR A 3 -10.21 -11.50 1.96
C TYR A 3 -10.36 -11.54 3.48
N PHE A 4 -11.52 -12.01 3.96
CA PHE A 4 -11.65 -12.36 5.37
C PHE A 4 -10.96 -13.70 5.62
N ILE A 5 -10.27 -13.82 6.75
CA ILE A 5 -9.59 -15.05 7.11
C ILE A 5 -10.64 -16.06 7.55
N ASN A 6 -10.61 -17.26 6.95
CA ASN A 6 -11.56 -18.32 7.29
C ASN A 6 -11.61 -18.57 8.80
N GLY A 7 -12.82 -18.58 9.35
CA GLY A 7 -13.06 -18.71 10.80
C GLY A 7 -12.98 -17.41 11.60
N SER A 8 -12.70 -16.26 10.96
CA SER A 8 -12.61 -14.93 11.59
C SER A 8 -13.71 -13.97 11.10
N ASP A 9 -14.97 -14.41 11.08
CA ASP A 9 -16.15 -13.60 10.69
C ASP A 9 -16.56 -12.58 11.75
N ILE A 10 -15.59 -11.85 12.30
CA ILE A 10 -15.80 -10.91 13.40
C ILE A 10 -16.16 -9.50 12.93
N ALA A 11 -16.02 -9.22 11.64
CA ALA A 11 -16.29 -7.92 11.08
C ALA A 11 -16.80 -8.03 9.64
N LYS A 12 -17.42 -6.96 9.16
CA LYS A 12 -17.74 -6.70 7.76
C LYS A 12 -17.02 -5.44 7.31
N ALA A 13 -16.58 -5.44 6.06
CA ALA A 13 -15.99 -4.27 5.41
C ALA A 13 -17.08 -3.49 4.67
N THR A 14 -17.62 -2.44 5.30
CA THR A 14 -18.78 -1.68 4.76
C THR A 14 -18.37 -0.63 3.74
N ILE A 15 -17.18 -0.07 3.88
CA ILE A 15 -16.54 0.79 2.87
C ILE A 15 -15.26 0.10 2.46
N LYS A 16 -15.06 -0.05 1.15
CA LYS A 16 -13.85 -0.66 0.57
C LYS A 16 -13.04 0.41 -0.16
N PRO A 17 -11.71 0.41 -0.01
CA PRO A 17 -10.86 1.34 -0.73
C PRO A 17 -10.90 1.05 -2.23
N ALA A 18 -10.75 2.09 -3.04
CA ALA A 18 -10.59 1.92 -4.49
C ALA A 18 -9.26 1.20 -4.77
N LYS A 19 -9.27 0.30 -5.76
CA LYS A 19 -8.11 -0.51 -6.16
C LYS A 19 -6.96 0.37 -6.66
N VAL A 20 -7.29 1.41 -7.43
CA VAL A 20 -6.35 2.43 -7.93
C VAL A 20 -6.88 3.80 -7.53
N SER A 21 -6.05 4.59 -6.83
CA SER A 21 -6.45 5.85 -6.21
C SER A 21 -5.34 6.90 -6.28
N LEU A 22 -5.69 8.16 -6.07
CA LEU A 22 -4.75 9.28 -5.95
C LEU A 22 -4.23 9.39 -4.51
N ALA A 23 -2.91 9.42 -4.36
CA ALA A 23 -2.23 9.46 -3.06
C ALA A 23 -2.54 10.73 -2.25
N GLY A 24 -2.75 11.88 -2.92
CA GLY A 24 -3.13 13.14 -2.29
C GLY A 24 -4.56 13.19 -1.76
N ASN A 25 -5.33 12.11 -1.91
CA ASN A 25 -6.72 12.01 -1.46
C ASN A 25 -6.91 10.82 -0.52
N PRO A 26 -7.81 10.94 0.47
CA PRO A 26 -8.13 9.82 1.32
C PRO A 26 -8.70 8.63 0.53
N ASN A 27 -8.39 7.43 0.98
CA ASN A 27 -8.95 6.18 0.46
C ASN A 27 -9.27 5.31 1.67
N TYR A 28 -10.55 5.04 1.93
CA TYR A 28 -10.97 4.51 3.22
C TYR A 28 -11.32 3.03 3.17
N ILE A 29 -10.93 2.30 4.22
CA ILE A 29 -11.53 1.03 4.62
C ILE A 29 -12.31 1.26 5.91
N GLN A 30 -13.53 0.73 5.99
CA GLN A 30 -14.35 0.77 7.22
C GLN A 30 -14.70 -0.65 7.67
N PHE A 31 -14.42 -0.95 8.94
CA PHE A 31 -14.81 -2.17 9.61
C PHE A 31 -15.96 -1.90 10.58
N GLU A 32 -16.99 -2.72 10.48
CA GLU A 32 -18.11 -2.75 11.42
C GLU A 32 -18.24 -4.18 11.95
N ALA A 33 -18.62 -4.33 13.21
CA ALA A 33 -18.79 -5.65 13.80
C ALA A 33 -19.96 -6.40 13.15
N ASN A 34 -19.84 -7.72 13.11
CA ASN A 34 -21.00 -8.57 12.95
C ASN A 34 -21.68 -8.73 14.31
N ILE A 35 -22.99 -8.99 14.31
CA ILE A 35 -23.71 -9.40 15.51
C ILE A 35 -23.74 -10.93 15.54
N ALA A 36 -23.24 -11.51 16.64
CA ALA A 36 -23.18 -12.95 16.81
C ALA A 36 -24.59 -13.57 16.77
N ALA A 37 -24.91 -14.37 15.76
CA ALA A 37 -26.22 -15.04 15.69
C ALA A 37 -26.38 -16.15 16.76
N LYS A 38 -25.27 -16.76 17.20
CA LYS A 38 -25.22 -17.80 18.22
C LYS A 38 -23.99 -17.58 19.12
N GLY A 39 -24.06 -18.08 20.35
CA GLY A 39 -22.91 -18.06 21.24
C GLY A 39 -21.78 -18.96 20.72
N LYS A 40 -20.55 -18.47 20.77
CA LYS A 40 -19.34 -19.27 20.46
C LYS A 40 -18.71 -19.71 21.78
N PRO A 41 -18.75 -21.01 22.13
CA PRO A 41 -18.02 -21.52 23.29
C PRO A 41 -16.51 -21.45 23.04
N VAL A 42 -15.73 -21.39 24.11
CA VAL A 42 -14.29 -21.65 24.06
C VAL A 42 -14.10 -23.11 23.66
N ALA A 43 -13.40 -23.35 22.55
CA ALA A 43 -13.07 -24.68 22.09
C ALA A 43 -11.57 -24.73 21.73
N ILE A 44 -10.82 -25.54 22.45
CA ILE A 44 -9.38 -25.73 22.23
C ILE A 44 -9.02 -27.22 22.22
N GLN A 45 -7.88 -27.53 21.62
CA GLN A 45 -7.28 -28.85 21.62
C GLN A 45 -5.88 -28.80 22.21
N LEU A 46 -5.60 -29.67 23.17
CA LEU A 46 -4.26 -29.88 23.72
C LEU A 46 -3.67 -31.13 23.08
N LYS A 47 -2.65 -30.95 22.24
CA LYS A 47 -1.96 -32.07 21.58
C LYS A 47 -0.68 -32.38 22.32
N LEU A 48 -0.63 -33.54 22.98
CA LEU A 48 0.55 -33.96 23.72
C LEU A 48 1.77 -34.08 22.79
N THR A 49 2.91 -33.56 23.24
CA THR A 49 4.20 -33.61 22.54
C THR A 49 5.16 -34.62 23.16
N GLY A 50 4.86 -35.12 24.36
CA GLY A 50 5.66 -36.08 25.10
C GLY A 50 4.96 -36.60 26.34
N CYS A 51 5.71 -37.24 27.23
CA CYS A 51 5.22 -37.89 28.45
C CYS A 51 5.37 -37.06 29.73
N GLY A 52 5.71 -35.77 29.60
CA GLY A 52 5.88 -34.82 30.70
C GLY A 52 7.30 -34.74 31.25
N TYR A 53 8.16 -35.69 30.90
CA TYR A 53 9.57 -35.70 31.27
C TYR A 53 10.48 -35.68 30.05
N VAL A 54 11.57 -34.93 30.12
CA VAL A 54 12.58 -34.87 29.06
C VAL A 54 13.95 -35.24 29.62
N PHE A 55 14.63 -36.16 28.95
CA PHE A 55 16.00 -36.53 29.28
C PHE A 55 16.94 -35.33 29.08
N ILE A 56 17.73 -35.00 30.12
CA ILE A 56 18.72 -33.93 30.08
C ILE A 56 20.11 -34.53 29.79
N ARG A 57 20.57 -35.44 30.66
CA ARG A 57 21.90 -36.04 30.62
C ARG A 57 21.98 -37.27 31.53
N PRO A 58 22.95 -38.17 31.33
CA PRO A 58 23.29 -39.16 32.33
C PRO A 58 24.09 -38.50 33.48
N ASP A 59 23.98 -39.07 34.68
CA ASP A 59 24.82 -38.80 35.83
C ASP A 59 26.03 -39.77 35.87
N VAL A 60 26.97 -39.51 36.78
CA VAL A 60 28.27 -40.20 36.92
C VAL A 60 28.12 -41.72 37.14
N GLN A 61 26.96 -42.19 37.60
CA GLN A 61 26.67 -43.60 37.87
C GLN A 61 25.74 -44.27 36.83
N GLY A 62 25.50 -43.64 35.67
CA GLY A 62 24.61 -44.18 34.64
C GLY A 62 23.11 -43.97 34.91
N ILE A 63 22.78 -43.27 36.02
CA ILE A 63 21.44 -42.75 36.30
C ILE A 63 21.11 -41.70 35.24
N LYS A 64 19.91 -41.77 34.66
CA LYS A 64 19.44 -40.76 33.71
C LYS A 64 18.74 -39.64 34.46
N ILE A 65 19.15 -38.39 34.21
CA ILE A 65 18.51 -37.20 34.76
C ILE A 65 17.42 -36.73 33.79
N TYR A 66 16.19 -36.63 34.28
CA TYR A 66 15.05 -36.10 33.55
C TYR A 66 14.56 -34.80 34.17
N GLU A 67 14.09 -33.92 33.32
CA GLU A 67 13.40 -32.69 33.69
C GLU A 67 11.90 -32.89 33.60
N ASN A 68 11.15 -32.41 34.59
CA ASN A 68 9.70 -32.32 34.49
C ASN A 68 9.32 -31.05 33.71
N ILE A 69 8.76 -31.22 32.51
CA ILE A 69 8.30 -30.12 31.64
C ILE A 69 6.77 -30.02 31.60
N SER A 70 6.07 -30.76 32.47
CA SER A 70 4.61 -30.82 32.51
C SER A 70 3.96 -29.68 33.29
N SER A 71 4.76 -28.79 33.91
CA SER A 71 4.26 -27.68 34.70
C SER A 71 3.75 -26.54 33.82
N PHE A 72 2.50 -26.15 34.02
CA PHE A 72 1.87 -24.99 33.38
C PHE A 72 0.86 -24.34 34.32
N SER A 73 0.53 -23.09 34.07
CA SER A 73 -0.58 -22.41 34.71
C SER A 73 -1.62 -22.01 33.68
N ILE A 74 -2.86 -21.84 34.12
CA ILE A 74 -3.83 -21.01 33.42
C ILE A 74 -4.18 -19.80 34.26
N ILE A 75 -4.51 -18.69 33.61
CA ILE A 75 -5.00 -17.47 34.27
C ILE A 75 -6.37 -17.16 33.70
N GLU A 76 -7.40 -17.14 34.55
CA GLU A 76 -8.75 -16.71 34.19
C GLU A 76 -8.77 -15.23 33.81
N ALA A 77 -9.45 -14.86 32.73
CA ALA A 77 -9.54 -13.45 32.34
C ALA A 77 -10.49 -12.64 33.25
N GLU A 78 -11.63 -13.20 33.64
CA GLU A 78 -12.63 -12.46 34.44
C GLU A 78 -12.12 -12.17 35.86
N SER A 79 -11.59 -13.19 36.55
CA SER A 79 -11.18 -13.07 37.95
C SER A 79 -9.69 -12.75 38.13
N GLY A 80 -8.85 -13.02 37.12
CA GLY A 80 -7.39 -12.99 37.25
C GLY A 80 -6.79 -14.13 38.07
N LYS A 81 -7.59 -15.13 38.47
CA LYS A 81 -7.14 -16.27 39.29
C LYS A 81 -6.21 -17.18 38.48
N GLU A 82 -5.03 -17.46 39.05
CA GLU A 82 -4.07 -18.43 38.50
C GLU A 82 -4.36 -19.83 39.03
N HIS A 83 -4.42 -20.82 38.14
CA HIS A 83 -4.48 -22.24 38.47
C HIS A 83 -3.22 -22.94 37.97
N LYS A 84 -2.51 -23.61 38.88
CA LYS A 84 -1.25 -24.29 38.58
C LYS A 84 -1.49 -25.77 38.38
N PHE A 85 -0.81 -26.36 37.41
CA PHE A 85 -0.85 -27.77 37.10
C PHE A 85 0.56 -28.31 36.96
N GLU A 86 0.80 -29.50 37.49
CA GLU A 86 2.09 -30.17 37.38
C GLU A 86 1.92 -31.68 37.43
N GLY A 87 2.49 -32.39 36.45
CA GLY A 87 2.50 -33.84 36.46
C GLY A 87 3.54 -34.35 37.44
N THR A 88 3.24 -35.43 38.17
CA THR A 88 4.15 -36.04 39.14
C THR A 88 4.28 -37.54 38.91
N SER A 89 5.46 -38.08 39.22
CA SER A 89 5.73 -39.52 39.30
C SER A 89 5.75 -40.05 40.73
N ASP A 90 5.57 -39.15 41.70
CA ASP A 90 5.51 -39.43 43.13
C ASP A 90 4.04 -39.48 43.59
N PRO A 91 3.53 -40.66 43.99
CA PRO A 91 2.15 -40.81 44.47
C PRO A 91 1.81 -39.91 45.66
N ASP A 92 2.77 -39.59 46.52
CA ASP A 92 2.52 -38.79 47.72
C ASP A 92 2.22 -37.33 47.38
N LYS A 93 2.70 -36.86 46.22
CA LYS A 93 2.45 -35.50 45.71
C LYS A 93 1.11 -35.35 44.97
N LEU A 94 0.35 -36.43 44.79
CA LEU A 94 -0.96 -36.34 44.12
C LEU A 94 -2.03 -35.61 44.95
N ASN A 95 -1.78 -35.41 46.24
CA ASN A 95 -2.65 -34.62 47.11
C ASN A 95 -2.45 -33.11 46.91
N GLU A 96 -1.43 -32.68 46.16
CA GLU A 96 -1.20 -31.26 45.87
C GLU A 96 -2.23 -30.75 44.84
N PRO A 97 -2.80 -29.55 45.02
CA PRO A 97 -3.73 -28.97 44.07
C PRO A 97 -3.13 -28.84 42.67
N GLY A 98 -3.80 -29.39 41.66
CA GLY A 98 -3.34 -29.36 40.26
C GLY A 98 -2.31 -30.43 39.90
N ALA A 99 -1.96 -31.32 40.83
CA ALA A 99 -1.11 -32.46 40.55
C ALA A 99 -1.87 -33.53 39.73
N PHE A 100 -1.19 -34.13 38.74
CA PHE A 100 -1.71 -35.28 37.99
C PHE A 100 -0.65 -36.36 37.83
N TYR A 101 -1.07 -37.63 37.80
CA TYR A 101 -0.12 -38.75 37.88
C TYR A 101 0.39 -39.15 36.50
N LEU A 102 1.68 -38.96 36.25
CA LEU A 102 2.30 -39.36 34.98
C LEU A 102 2.74 -40.83 34.97
N GLY A 103 2.83 -41.49 36.12
CA GLY A 103 3.34 -42.87 36.23
C GLY A 103 4.67 -42.92 36.99
N LYS A 104 5.08 -44.13 37.41
CA LYS A 104 6.31 -44.33 38.20
C LYS A 104 7.55 -44.38 37.31
N TYR A 105 8.39 -43.37 37.41
CA TYR A 105 9.64 -43.27 36.65
C TYR A 105 10.72 -44.21 37.21
N ASN A 106 11.53 -44.80 36.32
CA ASN A 106 12.72 -45.58 36.69
C ASN A 106 13.99 -44.82 36.29
N GLU A 107 14.87 -44.61 37.27
CA GLU A 107 16.11 -43.84 37.18
C GLU A 107 17.10 -44.32 36.10
N TYR A 108 17.01 -45.58 35.67
CA TYR A 108 17.89 -46.18 34.68
C TYR A 108 17.23 -46.32 33.30
N SER A 109 15.93 -46.65 33.24
CA SER A 109 15.24 -46.92 31.97
C SER A 109 14.40 -45.76 31.44
N GLY A 110 14.09 -44.75 32.24
CA GLY A 110 13.21 -43.66 31.84
C GLY A 110 11.74 -43.87 32.21
N PRO A 111 10.85 -42.93 31.83
CA PRO A 111 9.41 -43.11 31.94
C PRO A 111 8.95 -44.20 30.96
N ALA A 112 8.43 -45.31 31.48
CA ALA A 112 7.99 -46.45 30.66
C ALA A 112 6.86 -46.08 29.68
N TRP A 113 6.06 -45.08 30.04
CA TRP A 113 4.95 -44.54 29.25
C TRP A 113 5.37 -43.48 28.22
N GLN A 114 6.66 -43.34 27.91
CA GLN A 114 7.15 -42.35 26.93
C GLN A 114 6.49 -42.48 25.54
N TYR A 115 5.94 -43.65 25.22
CA TYR A 115 5.17 -43.92 24.00
C TYR A 115 3.68 -44.19 24.25
N GLU A 116 3.21 -44.13 25.51
CA GLU A 116 1.82 -44.36 25.91
C GLU A 116 1.09 -43.04 26.12
N TYR A 117 0.92 -42.29 25.01
CA TYR A 117 0.28 -40.98 25.02
C TYR A 117 -1.15 -41.01 25.58
N HIS A 118 -1.87 -42.13 25.45
CA HIS A 118 -3.21 -42.29 25.99
C HIS A 118 -3.27 -42.16 27.51
N ASN A 119 -2.36 -42.85 28.22
CA ASN A 119 -2.30 -42.81 29.69
C ASN A 119 -1.91 -41.41 30.18
N THR A 120 -1.01 -40.77 29.45
CA THR A 120 -0.61 -39.38 29.69
C THR A 120 -1.78 -38.40 29.49
N ALA A 121 -2.58 -38.60 28.44
CA ALA A 121 -3.75 -37.78 28.14
C ALA A 121 -4.88 -37.98 29.17
N LEU A 122 -5.11 -39.22 29.61
CA LEU A 122 -6.05 -39.55 30.69
C LEU A 122 -5.67 -38.85 32.00
N ALA A 123 -4.40 -38.95 32.40
CA ALA A 123 -3.92 -38.29 33.61
C ALA A 123 -4.11 -36.78 33.57
N LEU A 124 -3.75 -36.13 32.46
CA LEU A 124 -3.96 -34.69 32.30
C LEU A 124 -5.46 -34.34 32.28
N LYS A 125 -6.30 -35.11 31.58
CA LYS A 125 -7.76 -34.93 31.58
C LYS A 125 -8.32 -34.97 33.00
N GLU A 126 -7.97 -35.99 33.79
CA GLU A 126 -8.42 -36.11 35.18
C GLU A 126 -7.94 -34.95 36.05
N GLY A 127 -6.69 -34.50 35.85
CA GLY A 127 -6.14 -33.33 36.53
C GLY A 127 -6.92 -32.05 36.22
N LEU A 128 -7.26 -31.84 34.95
CA LEU A 128 -8.10 -30.72 34.53
C LEU A 128 -9.51 -30.83 35.12
N GLU A 129 -10.16 -31.99 35.06
CA GLU A 129 -11.54 -32.20 35.56
C GLU A 129 -11.68 -32.00 37.08
N LYS A 130 -10.60 -32.22 37.84
CA LYS A 130 -10.58 -31.94 39.29
C LYS A 130 -10.56 -30.44 39.60
N ASN A 131 -10.08 -29.60 38.69
CA ASN A 131 -10.01 -28.17 38.89
C ASN A 131 -11.40 -27.51 38.80
N GLU A 132 -11.71 -26.60 39.72
CA GLU A 132 -13.04 -25.96 39.78
C GLU A 132 -13.40 -25.16 38.53
N PHE A 133 -12.42 -24.50 37.89
CA PHE A 133 -12.64 -23.72 36.67
C PHE A 133 -13.08 -24.62 35.51
N PHE A 134 -12.44 -25.78 35.36
CA PHE A 134 -12.71 -26.72 34.28
C PHE A 134 -13.98 -27.54 34.45
N LYS A 135 -14.67 -27.50 35.61
CA LYS A 135 -16.03 -28.08 35.77
C LYS A 135 -17.04 -27.47 34.80
N ASN A 136 -16.79 -26.23 34.36
CA ASN A 136 -17.59 -25.52 33.38
C ASN A 136 -17.26 -25.90 31.93
N PHE A 137 -16.45 -26.94 31.71
CA PHE A 137 -16.02 -27.42 30.40
C PHE A 137 -16.28 -28.91 30.24
N LYS A 138 -16.52 -29.33 29.01
CA LYS A 138 -16.52 -30.73 28.58
C LYS A 138 -15.12 -31.07 28.10
N ILE A 139 -14.50 -32.06 28.73
CA ILE A 139 -13.15 -32.51 28.40
C ILE A 139 -13.24 -33.95 27.87
N SER A 140 -12.69 -34.20 26.69
CA SER A 140 -12.66 -35.53 26.08
C SER A 140 -11.32 -35.79 25.42
N ILE A 141 -10.96 -37.07 25.26
CA ILE A 141 -9.78 -37.48 24.50
C ILE A 141 -10.23 -37.85 23.09
N SER A 142 -9.49 -37.39 22.09
CA SER A 142 -9.75 -37.72 20.69
C SER A 142 -9.59 -39.24 20.47
N PRO A 143 -10.63 -39.94 20.00
CA PRO A 143 -10.55 -41.37 19.74
C PRO A 143 -9.61 -41.70 18.56
N ASP A 144 -9.35 -40.71 17.69
CA ASP A 144 -8.57 -40.91 16.46
C ASP A 144 -7.06 -41.03 16.71
N ASP A 145 -6.54 -40.33 17.73
CA ASP A 145 -5.09 -40.27 17.97
C ASP A 145 -4.67 -40.57 19.41
N ASN A 146 -5.63 -40.68 20.34
CA ASN A 146 -5.42 -40.94 21.76
C ASN A 146 -4.38 -40.03 22.44
N LYS A 147 -4.05 -38.87 21.86
CA LYS A 147 -3.04 -37.93 22.36
C LYS A 147 -3.51 -36.48 22.34
N THR A 148 -4.69 -36.23 21.76
CA THR A 148 -5.32 -34.92 21.72
C THR A 148 -6.47 -34.85 22.73
N ILE A 149 -6.43 -33.85 23.62
CA ILE A 149 -7.49 -33.55 24.58
C ILE A 149 -8.32 -32.39 24.02
N ASN A 150 -9.61 -32.61 23.81
CA ASN A 150 -10.57 -31.57 23.42
C ASN A 150 -11.18 -30.94 24.68
N ILE A 151 -11.19 -29.62 24.74
CA ILE A 151 -11.81 -28.85 25.83
C ILE A 151 -12.82 -27.89 25.22
N VAL A 152 -14.08 -28.01 25.61
CA VAL A 152 -15.18 -27.17 25.11
C VAL A 152 -15.98 -26.60 26.28
N SER A 153 -16.12 -25.28 26.38
CA SER A 153 -16.91 -24.66 27.44
C SER A 153 -18.40 -24.99 27.34
N ASN A 154 -19.08 -25.06 28.49
CA ASN A 154 -20.53 -25.30 28.57
C ASN A 154 -21.37 -24.11 28.10
N GLY A 155 -20.76 -22.93 28.04
CA GLY A 155 -21.38 -21.69 27.58
C GLY A 155 -20.39 -20.78 26.87
N SER A 156 -20.69 -19.50 26.80
CA SER A 156 -19.87 -18.49 26.13
C SER A 156 -19.86 -17.20 26.92
N GLY A 157 -18.73 -16.49 26.97
CA GLY A 157 -18.56 -15.29 27.79
C GLY A 157 -17.19 -15.23 28.47
N LYS A 158 -16.88 -14.09 29.11
CA LYS A 158 -15.57 -13.84 29.73
C LYS A 158 -15.25 -14.83 30.85
N GLU A 159 -16.26 -15.39 31.51
CA GLU A 159 -16.13 -16.38 32.58
C GLU A 159 -15.50 -17.71 32.10
N TYR A 160 -15.48 -17.97 30.79
CA TYR A 160 -14.84 -19.14 30.20
C TYR A 160 -13.46 -18.85 29.60
N VAL A 161 -13.01 -17.59 29.60
CA VAL A 161 -11.74 -17.19 28.98
C VAL A 161 -10.57 -17.39 29.93
N PHE A 162 -9.47 -17.92 29.39
CA PHE A 162 -8.21 -18.05 30.10
C PHE A 162 -7.01 -17.98 29.16
N SER A 163 -5.81 -17.84 29.74
CA SER A 163 -4.54 -17.90 29.02
C SER A 163 -3.62 -18.94 29.63
N PHE A 164 -2.74 -19.56 28.83
CA PHE A 164 -1.72 -20.48 29.32
C PHE A 164 -0.42 -19.74 29.65
N VAL A 165 0.19 -20.10 30.76
CA VAL A 165 1.54 -19.68 31.15
C VAL A 165 2.40 -20.91 31.32
N PHE A 166 3.39 -21.09 30.45
CA PHE A 166 4.32 -22.21 30.50
C PHE A 166 5.59 -21.82 31.25
N ARG A 167 6.09 -22.70 32.11
CA ARG A 167 7.39 -22.50 32.76
C ARG A 167 8.53 -22.79 31.78
N LYS A 168 9.56 -21.94 31.79
CA LYS A 168 10.81 -22.21 31.06
C LYS A 168 11.54 -23.36 31.73
N ASN A 169 12.16 -24.20 30.92
CA ASN A 169 12.98 -25.29 31.41
C ASN A 169 14.34 -24.77 31.92
N SER A 170 15.15 -25.64 32.51
CA SER A 170 16.43 -25.33 33.16
C SER A 170 17.47 -24.74 32.21
N ASN A 171 17.26 -24.85 30.89
CA ASN A 171 18.10 -24.28 29.85
C ASN A 171 17.50 -22.99 29.24
N GLY A 172 16.45 -22.44 29.84
CA GLY A 172 15.76 -21.23 29.38
C GLY A 172 14.96 -21.41 28.08
N ARG A 173 14.74 -22.65 27.63
CA ARG A 173 13.97 -22.96 26.41
C ARG A 173 12.51 -23.22 26.73
N ASP A 174 11.65 -22.84 25.79
CA ASP A 174 10.22 -23.15 25.83
C ASP A 174 10.03 -24.60 25.38
N ARG A 175 10.18 -25.55 26.32
CA ARG A 175 9.79 -26.95 26.09
C ARG A 175 8.44 -27.17 26.75
N THR A 176 7.38 -27.18 25.94
CA THR A 176 6.02 -27.45 26.42
C THR A 176 5.68 -28.93 26.31
N PHE A 177 4.93 -29.42 27.28
CA PHE A 177 4.41 -30.79 27.36
C PHE A 177 3.25 -31.06 26.38
N PHE A 178 2.62 -30.00 25.86
CA PHE A 178 1.62 -30.06 24.80
C PHE A 178 1.67 -28.79 23.92
N GLY A 179 1.13 -28.91 22.71
CA GLY A 179 0.75 -27.77 21.87
C GLY A 179 -0.73 -27.43 22.07
N VAL A 180 -1.07 -26.15 21.97
CA VAL A 180 -2.46 -25.66 22.03
C VAL A 180 -2.91 -25.30 20.62
N ALA A 181 -4.00 -25.90 20.16
CA ALA A 181 -4.71 -25.49 18.95
C ALA A 181 -6.06 -24.87 19.32
N GLY A 182 -6.42 -23.78 18.63
CA GLY A 182 -7.54 -22.90 19.02
C GLY A 182 -7.09 -21.73 19.90
N ASN A 183 -8.03 -20.85 20.24
CA ASN A 183 -7.75 -19.65 21.02
C ASN A 183 -8.64 -19.63 22.29
N PRO A 184 -8.07 -19.82 23.50
CA PRO A 184 -8.85 -19.82 24.73
C PRO A 184 -9.43 -18.45 25.10
N ALA A 185 -9.02 -17.39 24.39
CA ALA A 185 -9.60 -16.05 24.50
C ALA A 185 -10.78 -15.78 23.56
N GLU A 186 -11.18 -16.75 22.74
CA GLU A 186 -12.15 -16.54 21.68
C GLU A 186 -13.53 -17.15 22.00
N THR A 187 -14.39 -16.38 22.68
CA THR A 187 -15.76 -16.77 23.03
C THR A 187 -16.68 -15.56 23.13
N TYR A 188 -17.91 -15.66 22.63
CA TYR A 188 -18.88 -14.56 22.70
C TYR A 188 -20.31 -15.08 22.88
N PRO A 189 -21.16 -14.42 23.69
CA PRO A 189 -22.60 -14.68 23.72
C PRO A 189 -23.30 -14.34 22.40
N ALA A 190 -24.46 -14.94 22.16
CA ALA A 190 -25.35 -14.52 21.07
C ALA A 190 -25.79 -13.05 21.27
N GLY A 191 -25.98 -12.33 20.17
CA GLY A 191 -26.39 -10.92 20.16
C GLY A 191 -25.27 -9.92 20.46
N THR A 192 -24.02 -10.37 20.62
CA THR A 192 -22.90 -9.49 20.96
C THR A 192 -22.13 -8.99 19.73
N ASP A 193 -21.46 -7.86 19.93
CA ASP A 193 -20.49 -7.30 18.99
C ASP A 193 -19.28 -8.24 18.88
N THR A 194 -19.07 -8.80 17.70
CA THR A 194 -18.03 -9.80 17.47
C THR A 194 -16.60 -9.22 17.38
N ILE A 195 -16.44 -7.91 17.23
CA ILE A 195 -15.13 -7.25 17.35
C ILE A 195 -14.80 -7.10 18.83
N ALA A 196 -15.69 -6.51 19.61
CA ALA A 196 -15.44 -6.25 21.03
C ALA A 196 -15.44 -7.52 21.87
N ILE A 197 -16.34 -8.47 21.58
CA ILE A 197 -16.53 -9.70 22.37
C ILE A 197 -16.71 -9.37 23.87
N GLY A 198 -17.43 -8.28 24.15
CA GLY A 198 -17.66 -7.79 25.52
C GLY A 198 -16.43 -7.23 26.24
N TYR A 199 -15.24 -7.15 25.60
CA TYR A 199 -14.08 -6.47 26.16
C TYR A 199 -14.15 -4.95 25.96
N ASP A 200 -13.68 -4.20 26.96
CA ASP A 200 -13.68 -2.74 26.94
C ASP A 200 -12.41 -2.16 26.28
N ASN A 201 -11.31 -2.93 26.26
CA ASN A 201 -10.01 -2.55 25.71
C ASN A 201 -9.73 -3.30 24.40
N VAL A 202 -10.50 -2.98 23.36
CA VAL A 202 -10.31 -3.54 22.02
C VAL A 202 -9.78 -2.48 21.08
N GLY A 203 -8.78 -2.84 20.28
CA GLY A 203 -8.24 -2.03 19.21
C GLY A 203 -8.28 -2.78 17.88
N ILE A 204 -8.37 -2.04 16.79
CA ILE A 204 -8.10 -2.56 15.45
C ILE A 204 -6.77 -1.97 14.99
N HIS A 205 -5.85 -2.84 14.62
CA HIS A 205 -4.56 -2.50 14.06
C HIS A 205 -4.58 -2.84 12.55
N LEU A 206 -4.19 -1.90 11.70
CA LEU A 206 -3.88 -2.15 10.30
C LEU A 206 -2.38 -2.16 10.11
N ASP A 207 -1.82 -3.36 9.95
CA ASP A 207 -0.45 -3.52 9.50
C ASP A 207 -0.40 -3.27 8.00
N MET A 208 0.31 -2.22 7.58
CA MET A 208 0.48 -1.85 6.17
C MET A 208 1.79 -2.38 5.63
N TYR A 209 1.74 -2.93 4.43
CA TYR A 209 2.87 -3.53 3.71
C TYR A 209 3.00 -2.85 2.35
N LYS A 210 4.22 -2.51 1.95
CA LYS A 210 4.56 -1.89 0.66
C LYS A 210 5.44 -2.83 -0.16
N ASP A 211 5.71 -2.47 -1.39
CA ASP A 211 6.69 -3.16 -2.23
C ASP A 211 6.31 -4.64 -2.38
N THR A 212 5.03 -4.90 -2.70
CA THR A 212 4.48 -6.25 -2.86
C THR A 212 4.95 -6.91 -4.16
N GLY A 213 5.33 -6.09 -5.15
CA GLY A 213 5.90 -6.55 -6.42
C GLY A 213 4.89 -7.17 -7.38
N ILE A 214 3.59 -7.15 -7.04
CA ILE A 214 2.52 -7.66 -7.89
C ILE A 214 2.12 -6.58 -8.89
N PHE A 215 2.05 -6.95 -10.18
CA PHE A 215 1.60 -6.02 -11.21
C PHE A 215 0.08 -5.81 -11.14
N LEU A 216 -0.37 -4.59 -11.44
CA LEU A 216 -1.80 -4.28 -11.45
C LEU A 216 -2.56 -5.21 -12.41
N GLY A 217 -3.53 -5.96 -11.89
CA GLY A 217 -4.35 -6.89 -12.67
C GLY A 217 -4.01 -8.37 -12.47
N GLU A 218 -2.79 -8.68 -12.01
CA GLU A 218 -2.37 -10.04 -11.65
C GLU A 218 -3.11 -10.56 -10.41
N ASP A 219 -3.00 -11.87 -10.17
CA ASP A 219 -3.54 -12.49 -8.97
C ASP A 219 -2.83 -11.94 -7.74
N ASP A 220 -3.60 -11.29 -6.87
CA ASP A 220 -3.12 -10.60 -5.69
C ASP A 220 -3.61 -11.26 -4.40
N THR A 221 -4.02 -12.53 -4.49
CA THR A 221 -4.43 -13.33 -3.34
C THR A 221 -3.28 -13.41 -2.33
N PRO A 222 -3.51 -13.02 -1.06
CA PRO A 222 -2.46 -12.98 -0.05
C PRO A 222 -1.82 -14.35 0.22
N SER A 223 -0.50 -14.39 0.20
CA SER A 223 0.35 -15.52 0.62
C SER A 223 1.59 -14.98 1.34
N ASP A 224 2.27 -15.84 2.10
CA ASP A 224 3.49 -15.45 2.83
C ASP A 224 4.58 -14.88 1.90
N ASP A 225 4.63 -15.33 0.66
CA ASP A 225 5.61 -14.91 -0.35
C ASP A 225 5.30 -13.55 -0.99
N ASN A 226 4.05 -13.06 -0.91
CA ASN A 226 3.62 -11.88 -1.64
C ASN A 226 3.05 -10.76 -0.74
N MET A 227 3.24 -10.86 0.58
CA MET A 227 2.76 -9.85 1.53
C MET A 227 3.44 -8.49 1.38
N GLY A 228 4.68 -8.44 0.89
CA GLY A 228 5.50 -7.22 0.83
C GLY A 228 6.19 -6.90 2.16
N THR A 229 6.84 -5.73 2.22
CA THR A 229 7.59 -5.27 3.39
C THR A 229 6.69 -4.45 4.32
N LYS A 230 6.59 -4.84 5.59
CA LYS A 230 5.82 -4.08 6.59
C LYS A 230 6.40 -2.67 6.73
N ALA A 231 5.57 -1.66 6.49
CA ALA A 231 5.94 -0.25 6.55
C ALA A 231 5.55 0.38 7.90
N ILE A 232 4.27 0.33 8.25
CA ILE A 232 3.70 0.98 9.43
C ILE A 232 2.52 0.17 10.00
N THR A 233 2.11 0.49 11.22
CA THR A 233 0.85 0.01 11.81
C THR A 233 -0.03 1.21 12.17
N LEU A 234 -1.26 1.24 11.67
CA LEU A 234 -2.28 2.20 12.09
C LEU A 234 -3.12 1.57 13.20
N THR A 235 -3.30 2.27 14.32
CA THR A 235 -4.06 1.76 15.47
C THR A 235 -5.23 2.69 15.77
N LYS A 236 -6.42 2.11 15.99
CA LYS A 236 -7.57 2.82 16.55
C LYS A 236 -8.22 1.98 17.65
N ALA A 237 -8.58 2.62 18.75
CA ALA A 237 -9.43 2.03 19.78
C ALA A 237 -10.84 1.79 19.23
N TYR A 238 -11.42 0.65 19.56
CA TYR A 238 -12.75 0.24 19.16
C TYR A 238 -13.72 0.49 20.30
N SER A 239 -14.79 1.24 20.03
CA SER A 239 -15.80 1.63 21.02
C SER A 239 -17.21 1.36 20.50
N TYR A 240 -17.46 0.14 19.99
CA TYR A 240 -18.77 -0.32 19.50
C TYR A 240 -19.36 0.48 18.33
N THR A 241 -18.51 1.22 17.61
CA THR A 241 -18.89 1.99 16.42
C THR A 241 -18.00 1.61 15.24
N PRO A 242 -18.47 1.73 14.00
CA PRO A 242 -17.64 1.45 12.83
C PRO A 242 -16.33 2.26 12.85
N LEU A 243 -15.21 1.58 12.60
CA LEU A 243 -13.90 2.22 12.50
C LEU A 243 -13.45 2.32 11.06
N TRP A 244 -13.02 3.51 10.68
CA TRP A 244 -12.45 3.77 9.36
C TRP A 244 -10.97 4.08 9.44
N PHE A 245 -10.21 3.71 8.41
CA PHE A 245 -8.79 4.01 8.28
C PHE A 245 -8.54 4.59 6.89
N ASN A 246 -7.77 5.67 6.80
CA ASN A 246 -7.24 6.14 5.52
C ASN A 246 -6.04 5.28 5.16
N THR A 247 -6.12 4.58 4.03
CA THR A 247 -5.07 3.69 3.53
C THR A 247 -4.04 4.44 2.68
N ASN A 248 -4.37 5.63 2.16
CA ASN A 248 -3.42 6.47 1.42
C ASN A 248 -2.57 7.30 2.38
N ILE A 249 -1.70 6.62 3.13
CA ILE A 249 -0.78 7.23 4.08
C ILE A 249 0.69 6.94 3.76
N LEU A 250 0.94 6.00 2.85
CA LEU A 250 2.28 5.67 2.37
C LEU A 250 2.63 6.57 1.18
N GLU A 251 3.22 7.74 1.42
CA GLU A 251 3.62 8.64 0.35
C GLU A 251 4.74 8.06 -0.54
N ASN A 252 4.76 8.50 -1.80
CA ASN A 252 5.89 8.32 -2.71
C ASN A 252 6.72 9.61 -2.71
N ASN A 253 7.97 9.51 -2.23
CA ASN A 253 8.84 10.68 -2.06
C ASN A 253 9.80 10.87 -3.23
N THR A 254 9.85 9.95 -4.19
CA THR A 254 10.84 9.99 -5.26
C THR A 254 10.20 9.56 -6.58
N ILE A 255 10.08 10.52 -7.51
CA ILE A 255 9.59 10.28 -8.87
C ILE A 255 10.78 10.43 -9.84
N PRO A 256 11.04 9.44 -10.71
CA PRO A 256 12.17 9.47 -11.64
C PRO A 256 12.02 10.56 -12.72
N THR A 257 13.14 11.04 -13.22
CA THR A 257 13.21 12.07 -14.28
C THR A 257 13.48 11.50 -15.67
N THR A 258 13.42 10.18 -15.83
CA THR A 258 13.67 9.47 -17.10
C THR A 258 12.80 9.98 -18.24
N PHE A 259 11.56 10.40 -17.95
CA PHE A 259 10.62 10.98 -18.91
C PHE A 259 11.13 12.24 -19.63
N LEU A 260 12.10 12.97 -19.07
CA LEU A 260 12.67 14.17 -19.70
C LEU A 260 13.54 13.83 -20.92
N LYS A 261 14.14 12.63 -20.94
CA LYS A 261 15.11 12.20 -21.95
C LYS A 261 14.62 11.01 -22.79
N ALA A 262 13.49 10.43 -22.43
CA ALA A 262 12.98 9.24 -23.07
C ALA A 262 12.44 9.52 -24.49
N GLU A 263 12.86 8.70 -25.44
CA GLU A 263 12.32 8.67 -26.81
C GLU A 263 11.19 7.63 -26.98
N ASP A 264 11.05 6.72 -26.00
CA ASP A 264 10.05 5.67 -25.98
C ASP A 264 9.36 5.58 -24.61
N TRP A 265 8.44 4.63 -24.43
CA TRP A 265 7.66 4.43 -23.21
C TRP A 265 8.53 4.26 -21.99
N VAL A 266 8.24 5.05 -20.95
CA VAL A 266 8.88 4.96 -19.64
C VAL A 266 7.88 4.84 -18.52
N ASP A 267 8.37 4.28 -17.41
CA ASP A 267 7.67 4.35 -16.13
C ASP A 267 7.50 5.82 -15.73
N THR A 268 6.27 6.23 -15.51
CA THR A 268 5.96 7.55 -14.95
C THR A 268 6.55 7.66 -13.53
N GLY A 269 6.68 6.54 -12.82
CA GLY A 269 7.24 6.40 -11.48
C GLY A 269 6.40 7.05 -10.38
N THR A 270 5.11 7.25 -10.66
CA THR A 270 4.16 7.90 -9.76
C THR A 270 3.33 6.88 -8.97
N ILE A 271 3.35 5.61 -9.33
CA ILE A 271 2.58 4.55 -8.68
C ILE A 271 3.34 3.89 -7.53
N LYS A 272 2.59 3.48 -6.51
CA LYS A 272 3.08 2.67 -5.41
C LYS A 272 2.05 1.60 -5.09
N ASP A 273 2.52 0.37 -4.94
CA ASP A 273 1.72 -0.76 -4.52
C ASP A 273 1.85 -1.00 -3.01
N PHE A 274 0.74 -1.34 -2.38
CA PHE A 274 0.70 -1.65 -0.97
C PHE A 274 -0.50 -2.54 -0.65
N ARG A 275 -0.49 -3.17 0.51
CA ARG A 275 -1.64 -3.89 1.06
C ARG A 275 -1.67 -3.74 2.57
N PHE A 276 -2.73 -4.20 3.22
CA PHE A 276 -2.81 -4.19 4.67
C PHE A 276 -3.45 -5.45 5.23
N THR A 277 -3.10 -5.76 6.48
CA THR A 277 -3.75 -6.79 7.29
C THR A 277 -4.40 -6.12 8.49
N ALA A 278 -5.71 -6.29 8.64
CA ALA A 278 -6.41 -5.85 9.82
C ALA A 278 -6.37 -6.93 10.90
N LYS A 279 -6.02 -6.52 12.11
CA LYS A 279 -5.87 -7.35 13.31
C LYS A 279 -6.72 -6.77 14.41
N ARG A 280 -7.48 -7.62 15.08
CA ARG A 280 -8.09 -7.28 16.36
C ARG A 280 -7.03 -7.45 17.43
N VAL A 281 -6.88 -6.45 18.28
CA VAL A 281 -6.04 -6.50 19.47
C VAL A 281 -6.93 -6.34 20.70
N ILE A 282 -6.91 -7.33 21.58
CA ILE A 282 -7.57 -7.27 22.88
C ILE A 282 -6.47 -7.20 23.93
N THR A 283 -6.49 -6.14 24.74
CA THR A 283 -5.54 -5.99 25.85
C THR A 283 -6.26 -6.24 27.16
N ASP A 284 -5.98 -7.38 27.78
CA ASP A 284 -6.34 -7.64 29.17
C ASP A 284 -5.12 -7.40 30.06
N LYS A 285 -5.32 -7.12 31.35
CA LYS A 285 -4.35 -6.61 32.34
C LYS A 285 -2.98 -7.30 32.33
N THR A 286 -2.87 -8.54 31.85
CA THR A 286 -1.63 -9.33 31.81
C THR A 286 -1.24 -9.87 30.43
N VAL A 287 -2.15 -9.90 29.43
CA VAL A 287 -1.90 -10.52 28.12
C VAL A 287 -2.56 -9.72 26.99
N SER A 288 -1.80 -9.47 25.91
CA SER A 288 -2.31 -8.89 24.67
C SER A 288 -2.52 -9.97 23.62
N HIS A 289 -3.75 -10.16 23.18
CA HIS A 289 -4.10 -11.09 22.11
C HIS A 289 -4.28 -10.33 20.80
N SER A 290 -3.52 -10.70 19.77
CA SER A 290 -3.64 -10.14 18.42
C SER A 290 -4.10 -11.22 17.46
N THR A 291 -5.25 -11.02 16.80
CA THR A 291 -5.82 -11.96 15.85
C THR A 291 -6.08 -11.26 14.51
N PRO A 292 -5.39 -11.65 13.42
CA PRO A 292 -5.72 -11.13 12.09
C PRO A 292 -7.10 -11.64 11.67
N PHE A 293 -7.88 -10.80 10.98
CA PHE A 293 -9.20 -11.19 10.49
C PHE A 293 -9.45 -10.80 9.03
N TYR A 294 -8.63 -9.91 8.46
CA TYR A 294 -8.80 -9.44 7.10
C TYR A 294 -7.45 -9.13 6.44
N HIS A 295 -7.30 -9.54 5.19
CA HIS A 295 -6.22 -9.11 4.31
C HIS A 295 -6.81 -8.33 3.13
N SER A 296 -6.23 -7.18 2.80
CA SER A 296 -6.62 -6.48 1.58
C SER A 296 -6.02 -7.17 0.35
N SER A 297 -6.69 -7.02 -0.80
CA SER A 297 -6.02 -7.03 -2.11
C SER A 297 -4.85 -6.04 -2.12
N VAL A 298 -3.94 -6.16 -3.09
CA VAL A 298 -2.97 -5.08 -3.36
C VAL A 298 -3.75 -3.85 -3.83
N LEU A 299 -3.43 -2.69 -3.29
CA LEU A 299 -3.95 -1.39 -3.65
C LEU A 299 -2.82 -0.59 -4.28
N TYR A 300 -3.20 0.33 -5.17
CA TYR A 300 -2.26 1.14 -5.91
C TYR A 300 -2.58 2.62 -5.70
N SER A 301 -1.61 3.37 -5.22
CA SER A 301 -1.72 4.83 -5.07
C SER A 301 -0.82 5.52 -6.08
N ILE A 302 -1.38 6.44 -6.86
CA ILE A 302 -0.68 7.24 -7.85
C ILE A 302 -0.42 8.64 -7.27
N ALA A 303 0.79 9.18 -7.46
CA ALA A 303 1.20 10.50 -7.03
C ALA A 303 0.48 11.60 -7.81
N GLY A 304 -0.76 11.85 -7.40
CA GLY A 304 -1.63 12.92 -7.86
C GLY A 304 -2.56 13.35 -6.72
N TYR A 305 -3.50 14.22 -7.01
CA TYR A 305 -4.41 14.79 -6.02
C TYR A 305 -5.74 15.14 -6.65
N ASN A 306 -6.71 15.56 -5.86
CA ASN A 306 -8.04 15.95 -6.26
C ASN A 306 -8.66 16.77 -5.10
N ARG A 307 -9.76 17.46 -5.36
CA ARG A 307 -10.65 17.99 -4.33
C ARG A 307 -10.99 16.89 -3.33
N THR A 308 -10.87 17.22 -2.05
CA THR A 308 -10.96 16.26 -0.93
C THR A 308 -12.32 15.56 -0.82
N LEU A 309 -13.38 16.15 -1.35
CA LEU A 309 -14.74 15.60 -1.35
C LEU A 309 -15.09 14.79 -2.62
N GLU A 310 -14.22 14.79 -3.64
CA GLU A 310 -14.44 13.97 -4.84
C GLU A 310 -14.08 12.51 -4.60
N LYS A 311 -14.79 11.60 -5.29
CA LYS A 311 -14.51 10.16 -5.20
C LYS A 311 -13.08 9.88 -5.66
N ASN A 312 -12.32 9.19 -4.82
CA ASN A 312 -10.94 8.82 -5.11
C ASN A 312 -10.86 7.44 -5.79
N ASP A 313 -11.22 7.39 -7.07
CA ASP A 313 -11.28 6.15 -7.85
C ASP A 313 -10.86 6.43 -9.30
N LEU A 314 -9.78 5.76 -9.75
CA LEU A 314 -9.21 5.95 -11.08
C LEU A 314 -9.64 4.88 -12.09
N SER A 315 -10.66 4.08 -11.81
CA SER A 315 -11.08 2.96 -12.68
C SER A 315 -11.42 3.35 -14.13
N ASP A 316 -11.76 4.62 -14.40
CA ASP A 316 -12.02 5.12 -15.77
C ASP A 316 -10.74 5.43 -16.57
N TYR A 317 -9.58 5.43 -15.92
CA TYR A 317 -8.27 5.70 -16.50
C TYR A 317 -7.39 4.43 -16.61
N VAL A 318 -7.89 3.29 -16.10
CA VAL A 318 -7.18 2.00 -16.09
C VAL A 318 -7.65 1.15 -17.25
N PHE A 319 -6.74 0.83 -18.17
CA PHE A 319 -7.02 -0.13 -19.23
C PHE A 319 -6.73 -1.54 -18.73
N ASP A 320 -7.77 -2.37 -18.61
CA ASP A 320 -7.65 -3.79 -18.25
C ASP A 320 -7.52 -4.65 -19.50
N THR A 321 -6.43 -5.42 -19.62
CA THR A 321 -6.17 -6.28 -20.78
C THR A 321 -7.23 -7.37 -20.97
N LYS A 322 -8.04 -7.69 -19.95
CA LYS A 322 -9.20 -8.58 -20.07
C LYS A 322 -10.25 -8.05 -21.04
N GLU A 323 -10.31 -6.74 -21.26
CA GLU A 323 -11.21 -6.12 -22.24
C GLU A 323 -10.94 -6.61 -23.68
N ARG A 324 -9.72 -7.08 -23.99
CA ARG A 324 -9.37 -7.63 -25.32
C ARG A 324 -10.17 -8.87 -25.69
N SER A 325 -10.70 -9.60 -24.71
CA SER A 325 -11.55 -10.77 -24.97
C SER A 325 -12.93 -10.39 -25.53
N LYS A 326 -13.31 -9.11 -25.47
CA LYS A 326 -14.56 -8.58 -25.98
C LYS A 326 -14.44 -8.18 -27.45
N ASN A 327 -15.58 -8.04 -28.11
CA ASN A 327 -15.65 -7.47 -29.45
C ASN A 327 -15.06 -6.05 -29.46
N PRO A 328 -14.34 -5.63 -30.53
CA PRO A 328 -13.68 -4.31 -30.59
C PRO A 328 -14.59 -3.12 -30.29
N GLU A 329 -15.85 -3.17 -30.75
CA GLU A 329 -16.85 -2.12 -30.53
C GLU A 329 -17.37 -2.06 -29.08
N ALA A 330 -17.21 -3.15 -28.33
CA ALA A 330 -17.67 -3.28 -26.95
C ALA A 330 -16.56 -3.02 -25.91
N ILE A 331 -15.32 -2.74 -26.35
CA ILE A 331 -14.21 -2.42 -25.46
C ILE A 331 -14.48 -1.08 -24.76
N LYS A 332 -14.39 -1.07 -23.43
CA LYS A 332 -14.48 0.17 -22.65
C LYS A 332 -13.25 1.04 -22.93
N LYS A 333 -13.42 2.13 -23.70
CA LYS A 333 -12.35 3.12 -23.93
C LYS A 333 -12.03 3.86 -22.63
N VAL A 334 -10.74 3.88 -22.27
CA VAL A 334 -10.27 4.58 -21.06
C VAL A 334 -9.93 6.04 -21.35
N LYS A 335 -9.90 6.87 -20.32
CA LYS A 335 -9.43 8.25 -20.42
C LYS A 335 -7.89 8.28 -20.25
N PRO A 336 -7.15 9.05 -21.06
CA PRO A 336 -5.76 9.36 -20.75
C PRO A 336 -5.65 10.10 -19.41
N LEU A 337 -4.49 10.07 -18.75
CA LEU A 337 -4.27 10.77 -17.47
C LEU A 337 -4.11 12.29 -17.67
N THR A 338 -5.15 12.96 -18.14
CA THR A 338 -5.27 14.42 -18.20
C THR A 338 -6.74 14.84 -18.17
N ASN A 339 -7.03 15.98 -17.54
CA ASN A 339 -8.34 16.64 -17.60
C ASN A 339 -8.47 17.59 -18.80
N GLN A 340 -7.40 17.79 -19.57
CA GLN A 340 -7.37 18.65 -20.76
C GLN A 340 -7.06 17.82 -22.00
N PRO A 341 -8.07 17.19 -22.62
CA PRO A 341 -7.88 16.34 -23.79
C PRO A 341 -7.61 17.13 -25.08
N GLN A 342 -7.85 18.44 -25.08
CA GLN A 342 -7.67 19.30 -26.25
C GLN A 342 -6.66 20.41 -25.93
N LEU A 343 -5.56 20.45 -26.66
CA LEU A 343 -4.47 21.40 -26.50
C LEU A 343 -4.02 21.94 -27.86
N PHE A 344 -3.11 22.89 -27.83
CA PHE A 344 -2.37 23.33 -29.01
C PHE A 344 -0.96 22.77 -29.00
N HIS A 345 -0.39 22.64 -30.19
CA HIS A 345 1.00 22.25 -30.40
C HIS A 345 1.67 23.26 -31.32
N VAL A 346 2.83 23.76 -30.89
CA VAL A 346 3.75 24.53 -31.72
C VAL A 346 4.94 23.63 -32.03
N LYS A 347 5.41 23.61 -33.28
CA LYS A 347 6.59 22.81 -33.65
C LYS A 347 7.77 23.11 -32.73
N GLY A 348 8.38 22.08 -32.15
CA GLY A 348 9.44 22.13 -31.13
C GLY A 348 8.93 21.99 -29.68
N GLN A 349 7.62 22.11 -29.45
CA GLN A 349 7.00 21.88 -28.14
C GLN A 349 6.96 20.38 -27.82
N THR A 350 7.23 19.99 -26.59
CA THR A 350 7.05 18.60 -26.16
C THR A 350 5.60 18.34 -25.77
N GLN A 351 5.04 17.18 -26.12
CA GLN A 351 3.72 16.71 -25.68
C GLN A 351 3.84 15.31 -25.10
N TYR A 352 3.01 14.99 -24.11
CA TYR A 352 3.02 13.68 -23.44
C TYR A 352 1.67 12.98 -23.51
N PHE A 353 1.71 11.65 -23.61
CA PHE A 353 0.55 10.79 -23.42
C PHE A 353 0.81 9.87 -22.22
N ASN A 354 -0.22 9.67 -21.40
CA ASN A 354 -0.11 8.92 -20.15
C ASN A 354 -1.31 7.98 -19.97
N PHE A 355 -1.06 6.75 -19.52
CA PHE A 355 -2.14 5.80 -19.20
C PHE A 355 -1.73 4.79 -18.12
N ILE A 356 -2.73 4.17 -17.51
CA ILE A 356 -2.55 3.10 -16.52
C ILE A 356 -2.88 1.75 -17.18
N LEU A 357 -1.97 0.80 -17.07
CA LEU A 357 -2.13 -0.56 -17.57
C LEU A 357 -2.46 -1.52 -16.42
N SER A 358 -3.54 -2.28 -16.57
CA SER A 358 -3.88 -3.43 -15.74
C SER A 358 -3.77 -4.69 -16.60
N ASP A 359 -2.87 -5.59 -16.24
CA ASP A 359 -2.57 -6.79 -17.02
C ASP A 359 -2.45 -8.04 -16.14
N ALA A 360 -3.42 -8.94 -16.25
CA ALA A 360 -3.47 -10.18 -15.47
C ALA A 360 -2.43 -11.23 -15.89
N GLU A 361 -1.79 -11.03 -17.03
CA GLU A 361 -0.82 -11.95 -17.60
C GLU A 361 0.58 -11.31 -17.67
N HIS A 362 0.82 -10.19 -16.98
CA HIS A 362 2.04 -9.38 -17.08
C HIS A 362 3.32 -10.22 -17.00
N SER A 363 3.47 -10.98 -15.92
CA SER A 363 4.60 -11.88 -15.69
C SER A 363 4.63 -13.15 -16.56
N LYS A 364 3.52 -13.49 -17.24
CA LYS A 364 3.37 -14.75 -17.97
C LYS A 364 3.86 -14.62 -19.41
N ASN A 365 4.60 -15.63 -19.89
CA ASN A 365 4.87 -15.80 -21.33
C ASN A 365 3.59 -16.34 -21.99
N ILE A 366 3.01 -15.58 -22.90
CA ILE A 366 1.82 -15.97 -23.65
C ILE A 366 2.19 -16.29 -25.09
N GLY A 367 1.47 -17.21 -25.74
CA GLY A 367 1.74 -17.61 -27.13
C GLY A 367 1.51 -16.46 -28.11
N ASP A 368 0.42 -15.72 -27.94
CA ASP A 368 0.05 -14.58 -28.78
C ASP A 368 0.40 -13.26 -28.08
N GLU A 369 1.67 -12.88 -28.14
CA GLU A 369 2.11 -11.60 -27.58
C GLU A 369 1.49 -10.42 -28.36
N TYR A 370 1.03 -9.43 -27.61
CA TYR A 370 0.36 -8.27 -28.18
C TYR A 370 1.07 -6.99 -27.80
N ARG A 371 0.83 -5.97 -28.62
CA ARG A 371 1.54 -4.71 -28.55
C ARG A 371 0.58 -3.56 -28.31
N PHE A 372 1.06 -2.59 -27.56
CA PHE A 372 0.39 -1.29 -27.41
C PHE A 372 1.23 -0.22 -28.09
N GLY A 373 0.57 0.80 -28.58
CA GLY A 373 1.23 1.95 -29.19
C GLY A 373 0.29 3.14 -29.32
N ILE A 374 0.78 4.20 -29.94
CA ILE A 374 -0.02 5.40 -30.21
C ILE A 374 -0.33 5.46 -31.70
N CYS A 375 -1.62 5.60 -32.01
CA CYS A 375 -2.05 5.96 -33.34
C CYS A 375 -2.26 7.47 -33.42
N HIS A 376 -1.69 8.08 -34.46
CA HIS A 376 -1.80 9.49 -34.79
C HIS A 376 -2.67 9.64 -36.04
N GLU A 377 -3.83 10.28 -35.91
CA GLU A 377 -4.61 10.72 -37.06
C GLU A 377 -4.24 12.17 -37.35
N LEU A 378 -3.73 12.42 -38.56
CA LEU A 378 -3.31 13.72 -39.04
C LEU A 378 -4.43 14.27 -39.92
N LEU A 379 -4.97 15.43 -39.55
CA LEU A 379 -6.09 16.06 -40.25
C LEU A 379 -5.73 17.48 -40.69
N SER A 380 -6.32 17.92 -41.80
CA SER A 380 -6.28 19.33 -42.22
C SER A 380 -7.01 20.23 -41.20
N GLN A 381 -6.88 21.54 -41.34
CA GLN A 381 -7.65 22.49 -40.52
C GLN A 381 -9.18 22.35 -40.71
N SER A 382 -9.63 21.85 -41.86
CA SER A 382 -11.05 21.55 -42.12
C SER A 382 -11.51 20.19 -41.57
N GLY A 383 -10.62 19.41 -40.96
CA GLY A 383 -10.93 18.09 -40.39
C GLY A 383 -10.89 16.94 -41.40
N GLN A 384 -10.33 17.14 -42.59
CA GLN A 384 -10.13 16.06 -43.56
C GLN A 384 -8.89 15.24 -43.17
N MET A 385 -9.03 13.91 -43.11
CA MET A 385 -7.90 13.02 -42.82
C MET A 385 -6.85 13.08 -43.94
N ILE A 386 -5.61 13.35 -43.56
CA ILE A 386 -4.44 13.39 -44.45
C ILE A 386 -3.71 12.04 -44.38
N ALA A 387 -3.43 11.56 -43.17
CA ALA A 387 -2.71 10.32 -42.94
C ALA A 387 -3.02 9.76 -41.54
N LYS A 388 -2.67 8.48 -41.35
CA LYS A 388 -2.82 7.76 -40.09
C LYS A 388 -1.55 6.97 -39.83
N GLU A 389 -0.84 7.31 -38.76
CA GLU A 389 0.49 6.76 -38.46
C GLU A 389 0.51 6.11 -37.09
N THR A 390 1.07 4.90 -37.00
CA THR A 390 1.23 4.19 -35.73
C THR A 390 2.68 4.25 -35.28
N LYS A 391 2.92 4.73 -34.06
CA LYS A 391 4.25 4.85 -33.46
C LYS A 391 4.30 4.21 -32.07
N HIS A 392 5.52 3.98 -31.59
CA HIS A 392 5.81 3.47 -30.24
C HIS A 392 5.11 2.13 -29.93
N LEU A 393 5.06 1.22 -30.91
CA LEU A 393 4.55 -0.13 -30.70
C LEU A 393 5.53 -0.92 -29.85
N LYS A 394 5.10 -1.31 -28.66
CA LYS A 394 5.92 -2.06 -27.69
C LYS A 394 5.16 -3.28 -27.19
N ALA A 395 5.88 -4.35 -26.84
CA ALA A 395 5.25 -5.54 -26.29
C ALA A 395 4.69 -5.24 -24.90
N ARG A 396 3.53 -5.82 -24.58
CA ARG A 396 2.84 -5.67 -23.30
C ARG A 396 3.74 -5.86 -22.07
N LYS A 397 4.64 -6.84 -22.09
CA LYS A 397 5.56 -7.14 -20.98
C LYS A 397 6.55 -6.03 -20.67
N ASP A 398 6.82 -5.16 -21.64
CA ASP A 398 7.79 -4.08 -21.49
C ASP A 398 7.14 -2.77 -21.02
N PHE A 399 5.84 -2.80 -20.71
CA PHE A 399 5.11 -1.69 -20.11
C PHE A 399 5.16 -1.75 -18.58
N PHE A 400 5.05 -0.59 -17.97
CA PHE A 400 4.92 -0.40 -16.54
C PHE A 400 3.44 -0.28 -16.16
N MET A 401 3.12 -0.15 -14.88
CA MET A 401 1.72 0.05 -14.47
C MET A 401 1.21 1.44 -14.85
N VAL A 402 2.05 2.48 -14.75
CA VAL A 402 1.74 3.84 -15.22
C VAL A 402 2.81 4.24 -16.22
N ASN A 403 2.38 4.59 -17.43
CA ASN A 403 3.28 4.80 -18.55
C ASN A 403 3.16 6.21 -19.08
N THR A 404 4.31 6.80 -19.39
CA THR A 404 4.44 8.08 -20.08
C THR A 404 5.20 7.88 -21.38
N ILE A 405 4.74 8.53 -22.45
CA ILE A 405 5.46 8.64 -23.72
C ILE A 405 5.48 10.09 -24.17
N LYS A 406 6.63 10.53 -24.71
CA LYS A 406 6.75 11.77 -25.47
C LYS A 406 6.21 11.56 -26.88
N LEU A 407 5.21 12.33 -27.28
CA LEU A 407 4.61 12.22 -28.61
C LEU A 407 5.52 12.86 -29.67
N ASP A 408 5.85 12.08 -30.70
CA ASP A 408 6.68 12.53 -31.84
C ASP A 408 5.84 13.26 -32.91
N ILE A 409 5.20 14.36 -32.51
CA ILE A 409 4.35 15.18 -33.38
C ILE A 409 5.20 15.92 -34.43
N ASP A 410 6.36 16.45 -34.06
CA ASP A 410 7.16 17.29 -34.97
C ASP A 410 7.66 16.53 -36.19
N SER A 411 8.09 15.28 -36.03
CA SER A 411 8.49 14.45 -37.18
C SER A 411 7.31 14.17 -38.11
N LEU A 412 6.10 14.00 -37.55
CA LEU A 412 4.87 13.84 -38.35
C LEU A 412 4.53 15.14 -39.10
N LEU A 413 4.70 16.31 -38.48
CA LEU A 413 4.49 17.59 -39.14
C LEU A 413 5.52 17.86 -40.24
N HIS A 414 6.76 17.37 -40.11
CA HIS A 414 7.76 17.46 -41.17
C HIS A 414 7.38 16.63 -42.39
N GLN A 415 6.88 15.41 -42.17
CA GLN A 415 6.43 14.52 -43.24
C GLN A 415 5.10 14.98 -43.87
N TYR A 416 4.20 15.56 -43.07
CA TYR A 416 2.87 16.01 -43.48
C TYR A 416 2.64 17.49 -43.10
N PRO A 417 3.26 18.45 -43.82
CA PRO A 417 3.28 19.86 -43.45
C PRO A 417 1.92 20.58 -43.48
N ASN A 418 0.93 20.02 -44.17
CA ASN A 418 -0.43 20.58 -44.27
C ASN A 418 -1.35 20.15 -43.11
N THR A 419 -0.80 19.51 -42.08
CA THR A 419 -1.56 19.06 -40.90
C THR A 419 -1.97 20.25 -40.04
N GLY A 420 -3.28 20.41 -39.82
CA GLY A 420 -3.86 21.42 -38.93
C GLY A 420 -4.28 20.87 -37.57
N LEU A 421 -4.54 19.57 -37.47
CA LEU A 421 -4.97 18.90 -36.25
C LEU A 421 -4.32 17.52 -36.15
N VAL A 422 -3.89 17.13 -34.95
CA VAL A 422 -3.39 15.79 -34.66
C VAL A 422 -4.25 15.18 -33.56
N ARG A 423 -4.79 13.98 -33.80
CA ARG A 423 -5.44 13.17 -32.76
C ARG A 423 -4.54 12.01 -32.40
N ALA A 424 -4.19 11.87 -31.13
CA ALA A 424 -3.38 10.79 -30.60
C ALA A 424 -4.20 9.93 -29.63
N TYR A 425 -4.23 8.61 -29.83
CA TYR A 425 -4.89 7.69 -28.91
C TYR A 425 -4.15 6.36 -28.80
N LEU A 426 -4.35 5.69 -27.67
CA LEU A 426 -3.80 4.39 -27.38
C LEU A 426 -4.52 3.32 -28.20
N ILE A 427 -3.74 2.43 -28.80
CA ILE A 427 -4.22 1.27 -29.53
C ILE A 427 -3.65 -0.01 -28.94
N TYR A 428 -4.34 -1.13 -29.16
CA TYR A 428 -3.76 -2.46 -29.06
C TYR A 428 -3.76 -3.12 -30.44
N SER A 429 -2.72 -3.91 -30.72
CA SER A 429 -2.59 -4.73 -31.94
C SER A 429 -2.02 -6.10 -31.57
N GLY A 430 -2.68 -7.16 -32.05
CA GLY A 430 -2.17 -8.53 -32.01
C GLY A 430 -1.33 -8.84 -33.24
N TYR A 431 -0.72 -10.03 -33.28
CA TYR A 431 0.22 -10.45 -34.32
C TYR A 431 -0.33 -10.33 -35.76
N GLU A 432 -1.65 -10.44 -35.95
CA GLU A 432 -2.32 -10.34 -37.26
C GLU A 432 -3.63 -9.51 -37.23
N SER A 433 -3.91 -8.79 -36.13
CA SER A 433 -5.17 -8.05 -35.98
C SER A 433 -5.03 -6.56 -36.28
N GLN A 434 -6.09 -5.99 -36.87
CA GLN A 434 -6.26 -4.55 -37.03
C GLN A 434 -6.04 -3.85 -35.68
N ALA A 435 -5.32 -2.72 -35.69
CA ALA A 435 -5.15 -1.88 -34.51
C ALA A 435 -6.50 -1.38 -34.00
N ILE A 436 -6.80 -1.66 -32.73
CA ILE A 436 -8.07 -1.29 -32.10
C ILE A 436 -7.82 -0.17 -31.10
N GLN A 437 -8.60 0.90 -31.19
CA GLN A 437 -8.54 2.02 -30.26
C GLN A 437 -9.07 1.63 -28.89
N ILE A 438 -8.27 1.86 -27.85
CA ILE A 438 -8.59 1.51 -26.46
C ILE A 438 -8.64 2.69 -25.50
N SER A 439 -8.27 3.91 -25.96
CA SER A 439 -8.45 5.14 -25.20
C SER A 439 -9.25 6.19 -25.96
N HIS A 440 -9.77 7.17 -25.22
CA HIS A 440 -10.15 8.46 -25.80
C HIS A 440 -8.92 9.17 -26.38
N GLU A 441 -9.15 10.08 -27.33
CA GLU A 441 -8.12 10.81 -28.04
C GLU A 441 -7.68 12.08 -27.29
N LEU A 442 -6.39 12.38 -27.38
CA LEU A 442 -5.85 13.72 -27.18
C LEU A 442 -5.80 14.43 -28.52
N THR A 443 -6.28 15.66 -28.56
CA THR A 443 -6.33 16.47 -29.77
C THR A 443 -5.42 17.66 -29.65
N PHE A 444 -4.57 17.86 -30.66
CA PHE A 444 -3.63 18.96 -30.75
C PHE A 444 -3.93 19.81 -31.99
N GLY A 445 -4.34 21.06 -31.77
CA GLY A 445 -4.42 22.07 -32.84
C GLY A 445 -3.02 22.59 -33.17
N ILE A 446 -2.62 22.52 -34.44
CA ILE A 446 -1.28 22.94 -34.86
C ILE A 446 -1.24 24.45 -35.06
N LEU A 447 -0.36 25.12 -34.33
CA LEU A 447 -0.13 26.55 -34.42
C LEU A 447 1.17 26.85 -35.18
N PRO A 448 1.23 27.95 -35.96
CA PRO A 448 2.39 28.27 -36.78
C PRO A 448 3.59 28.72 -35.93
N GLU A 449 4.76 28.12 -36.19
CA GLU A 449 6.02 28.40 -35.46
C GLU A 449 6.47 29.86 -35.54
N CYS A 450 6.08 30.59 -36.59
CA CYS A 450 6.44 31.99 -36.78
C CYS A 450 5.73 32.96 -35.82
N LEU A 451 4.62 32.55 -35.18
CA LEU A 451 3.83 33.41 -34.30
C LEU A 451 4.01 33.09 -32.81
N TYR A 452 4.54 31.91 -32.48
CA TYR A 452 4.57 31.42 -31.10
C TYR A 452 5.98 30.98 -30.72
N LYS A 453 6.52 31.60 -29.66
CA LYS A 453 7.76 31.16 -29.04
C LYS A 453 7.52 29.92 -28.19
N ILE A 454 8.58 29.12 -28.01
CA ILE A 454 8.56 27.90 -27.21
C ILE A 454 9.26 28.17 -25.89
N LYS A 455 8.49 28.08 -24.82
CA LYS A 455 8.91 28.10 -23.44
C LYS A 455 8.01 27.13 -22.68
N ASP A 456 8.30 25.85 -22.84
CA ASP A 456 7.48 24.76 -22.33
C ASP A 456 8.02 24.17 -21.02
N PHE A 457 7.06 23.81 -20.18
CA PHE A 457 7.31 23.21 -18.88
C PHE A 457 6.52 21.91 -18.76
N ALA A 458 7.11 20.90 -18.14
CA ALA A 458 6.44 19.68 -17.77
C ALA A 458 6.01 19.75 -16.30
N PHE A 459 4.73 19.50 -16.06
CA PHE A 459 4.09 19.46 -14.74
C PHE A 459 3.67 18.03 -14.43
N LEU A 460 3.91 17.61 -13.19
CA LEU A 460 3.20 16.45 -12.65
C LEU A 460 1.74 16.84 -12.44
N ASN A 461 0.87 16.29 -13.26
CA ASN A 461 -0.53 16.69 -13.28
C ASN A 461 -1.32 16.09 -12.12
N ARG A 462 -2.54 16.59 -11.95
CA ARG A 462 -3.48 16.16 -10.91
C ARG A 462 -3.72 14.65 -10.88
N LEU A 463 -3.69 13.96 -12.03
CA LEU A 463 -3.93 12.52 -12.16
C LEU A 463 -2.64 11.67 -12.04
N GLY A 464 -1.50 12.31 -11.77
CA GLY A 464 -0.20 11.67 -11.61
C GLY A 464 0.45 11.20 -12.91
N GLY A 465 0.09 11.82 -14.04
CA GLY A 465 0.84 11.74 -15.29
C GLY A 465 1.64 13.03 -15.56
N TRP A 466 2.50 13.01 -16.58
CA TRP A 466 3.24 14.21 -17.00
C TRP A 466 2.46 14.97 -18.07
N SER A 467 2.26 16.26 -17.88
CA SER A 467 1.65 17.14 -18.89
C SER A 467 2.55 18.33 -19.16
N SER A 468 2.66 18.72 -20.42
CA SER A 468 3.44 19.88 -20.82
C SER A 468 2.54 21.05 -21.19
N PHE A 469 3.02 22.26 -20.98
CA PHE A 469 2.35 23.47 -21.43
C PHE A 469 3.36 24.55 -21.81
N ASN A 470 3.08 25.26 -22.90
CA ASN A 470 3.93 26.29 -23.48
C ASN A 470 3.45 27.70 -23.10
N PHE A 471 4.31 28.48 -22.43
CA PHE A 471 4.08 29.89 -22.10
C PHE A 471 4.65 30.78 -23.21
N SER A 472 3.91 30.86 -24.32
CA SER A 472 4.34 31.55 -25.56
C SER A 472 4.25 33.09 -25.55
N GLY A 473 3.94 33.70 -24.40
CA GLY A 473 3.79 35.14 -24.23
C GLY A 473 5.10 35.86 -23.96
N THR A 474 5.09 36.77 -22.98
CA THR A 474 6.28 37.52 -22.56
C THR A 474 7.09 36.75 -21.52
N GLU A 475 8.40 37.02 -21.51
CA GLU A 475 9.37 36.48 -20.57
C GLU A 475 10.18 37.64 -19.98
N HIS A 476 10.33 37.66 -18.66
CA HIS A 476 11.14 38.62 -17.93
C HIS A 476 11.93 37.89 -16.84
N ALA A 477 13.14 38.35 -16.56
CA ALA A 477 13.99 37.82 -15.49
C ALA A 477 14.44 38.95 -14.57
N ASP A 478 14.26 38.77 -13.27
CA ASP A 478 14.65 39.70 -12.22
C ASP A 478 15.82 39.11 -11.43
N PHE A 479 16.88 39.90 -11.29
CA PHE A 479 18.07 39.54 -10.50
C PHE A 479 18.20 40.49 -9.31
N LYS A 480 18.20 39.93 -8.10
CA LYS A 480 18.51 40.66 -6.87
C LYS A 480 19.79 40.09 -6.29
N ALA A 481 20.77 40.95 -6.07
CA ALA A 481 22.02 40.57 -5.41
C ALA A 481 22.19 41.38 -4.13
N GLU A 482 22.34 40.69 -3.01
CA GLU A 482 22.58 41.27 -1.70
C GLU A 482 24.00 40.93 -1.25
N ALA A 483 24.76 41.95 -0.86
CA ALA A 483 26.14 41.80 -0.40
C ALA A 483 26.19 41.92 1.12
N ASN A 484 26.71 40.90 1.79
CA ASN A 484 27.07 40.97 3.19
C ASN A 484 28.53 41.42 3.29
N THR A 485 28.77 42.51 4.00
CA THR A 485 30.09 43.09 4.18
C THR A 485 30.60 42.92 5.61
N ILE A 486 31.93 42.95 5.75
CA ILE A 486 32.60 43.03 7.05
C ILE A 486 33.52 44.24 7.06
N PHE A 487 33.57 44.93 8.20
CA PHE A 487 34.52 46.02 8.41
C PHE A 487 35.84 45.48 8.92
N LYS A 488 36.93 45.87 8.27
CA LYS A 488 38.30 45.51 8.67
C LYS A 488 38.87 46.61 9.55
N THR A 489 39.55 46.23 10.63
CA THR A 489 40.22 47.20 11.51
C THR A 489 41.42 47.81 10.79
N GLN A 490 41.51 49.14 10.76
CA GLN A 490 42.63 49.83 10.12
C GLN A 490 43.93 49.59 10.89
N THR A 491 45.00 49.27 10.16
CA THR A 491 46.35 49.16 10.70
C THR A 491 47.17 50.41 10.33
N PRO A 492 48.28 50.71 11.05
CA PRO A 492 49.07 51.93 10.83
C PRO A 492 49.68 52.10 9.43
N HIS A 493 49.68 51.04 8.60
CA HIS A 493 50.24 51.03 7.25
C HIS A 493 49.16 51.09 6.15
N PHE A 494 47.97 51.60 6.45
CA PHE A 494 46.90 51.67 5.46
C PHE A 494 47.28 52.55 4.24
N THR A 495 46.83 52.12 3.08
CA THR A 495 46.95 52.84 1.80
C THR A 495 45.56 53.08 1.22
N THR A 496 45.46 53.87 0.15
CA THR A 496 44.20 54.09 -0.58
C THR A 496 43.61 52.82 -1.21
N SER A 497 44.40 51.75 -1.36
CA SER A 497 43.96 50.44 -1.81
C SER A 497 43.56 49.49 -0.67
N SER A 498 43.61 49.94 0.59
CA SER A 498 43.24 49.12 1.74
C SER A 498 41.72 49.02 1.90
N GLU A 499 41.22 47.79 2.02
CA GLU A 499 39.80 47.49 2.18
C GLU A 499 39.33 47.80 3.62
N ILE A 500 38.54 48.86 3.80
CA ILE A 500 37.91 49.22 5.09
C ILE A 500 36.64 48.39 5.30
N GLU A 501 35.92 48.14 4.21
CA GLU A 501 34.74 47.31 4.13
C GLU A 501 34.95 46.34 2.97
N SER A 502 34.83 45.05 3.22
CA SER A 502 34.99 44.02 2.20
C SER A 502 33.75 43.14 2.14
N VAL A 503 33.33 42.76 0.94
CA VAL A 503 32.24 41.78 0.75
C VAL A 503 32.72 40.42 1.26
N TYR A 504 32.04 39.90 2.27
CA TYR A 504 32.27 38.57 2.82
C TYR A 504 31.49 37.51 2.06
N SER A 505 30.25 37.80 1.69
CA SER A 505 29.42 36.92 0.87
C SER A 505 28.46 37.72 0.01
N LYS A 506 28.10 37.19 -1.17
CA LYS A 506 27.06 37.77 -2.02
C LYS A 506 25.99 36.72 -2.27
N ILE A 507 24.75 37.02 -1.93
CA ILE A 507 23.61 36.14 -2.19
C ILE A 507 22.91 36.67 -3.43
N VAL A 508 22.72 35.82 -4.44
CA VAL A 508 22.00 36.16 -5.66
C VAL A 508 20.69 35.39 -5.68
N THR A 509 19.58 36.12 -5.78
CA THR A 509 18.24 35.58 -6.02
C THR A 509 17.83 35.91 -7.45
N GLU A 510 17.60 34.88 -8.25
CA GLU A 510 17.13 34.97 -9.63
C GLU A 510 15.69 34.48 -9.70
N GLN A 511 14.81 35.28 -10.29
CA GLN A 511 13.40 34.93 -10.48
C GLN A 511 13.00 35.20 -11.93
N PHE A 512 12.27 34.26 -12.52
CA PHE A 512 11.78 34.33 -13.88
C PHE A 512 10.26 34.49 -13.87
N THR A 513 9.74 35.25 -14.82
CA THR A 513 8.31 35.44 -15.05
C THR A 513 7.99 35.11 -16.50
N VAL A 514 7.06 34.18 -16.72
CA VAL A 514 6.57 33.80 -18.05
C VAL A 514 5.07 33.98 -18.14
N GLN A 515 4.58 34.39 -19.32
CA GLN A 515 3.15 34.60 -19.58
C GLN A 515 2.65 33.76 -20.74
N THR A 516 1.36 33.44 -20.71
CA THR A 516 0.69 32.79 -21.85
C THR A 516 0.24 33.80 -22.88
N MET A 517 0.12 33.38 -24.14
CA MET A 517 -0.81 34.01 -25.06
C MET A 517 -2.27 33.89 -24.54
N PRO A 518 -3.23 34.67 -25.04
CA PRO A 518 -4.62 34.57 -24.60
C PRO A 518 -5.17 33.15 -24.77
N VAL A 519 -5.58 32.52 -23.68
CA VAL A 519 -6.14 31.16 -23.63
C VAL A 519 -7.59 31.17 -23.17
N ARG A 520 -8.34 30.11 -23.53
CA ARG A 520 -9.74 29.95 -23.12
C ARG A 520 -9.88 29.58 -21.64
N ARG A 521 -11.11 29.68 -21.12
CA ARG A 521 -11.44 29.37 -19.72
C ARG A 521 -11.10 27.94 -19.33
N GLU A 522 -11.29 26.98 -20.21
CA GLU A 522 -11.05 25.55 -19.96
C GLU A 522 -9.56 25.33 -19.63
N VAL A 523 -8.68 25.91 -20.46
CA VAL A 523 -7.22 25.87 -20.25
C VAL A 523 -6.84 26.58 -18.96
N CYS A 524 -7.44 27.73 -18.63
CA CYS A 524 -7.21 28.40 -17.36
C CYS A 524 -7.58 27.53 -16.15
N ASN A 525 -8.71 26.83 -16.21
CA ASN A 525 -9.15 25.95 -15.13
C ASN A 525 -8.23 24.74 -14.99
N TRP A 526 -7.71 24.21 -16.09
CA TRP A 526 -6.70 23.16 -16.07
C TRP A 526 -5.35 23.65 -15.52
N LEU A 527 -4.91 24.85 -15.87
CA LEU A 527 -3.69 25.46 -15.31
C LEU A 527 -3.81 25.72 -13.79
N LYS A 528 -5.03 25.93 -13.26
CA LYS A 528 -5.23 25.96 -11.79
C LYS A 528 -4.86 24.62 -11.16
N GLU A 529 -5.13 23.51 -11.84
CA GLU A 529 -4.64 22.21 -11.38
C GLU A 529 -3.10 22.24 -11.43
N MET A 530 -2.48 22.59 -12.55
CA MET A 530 -1.01 22.63 -12.64
C MET A 530 -0.30 23.53 -11.62
N SER A 531 -0.95 24.59 -11.14
CA SER A 531 -0.41 25.43 -10.06
C SER A 531 -0.18 24.69 -8.74
N ALA A 532 -0.90 23.59 -8.50
CA ALA A 532 -0.71 22.72 -7.33
C ALA A 532 0.22 21.53 -7.62
N SER A 533 0.91 21.54 -8.77
CA SER A 533 1.88 20.50 -9.11
C SER A 533 3.04 20.52 -8.12
N ARG A 534 3.41 19.33 -7.61
CA ARG A 534 4.57 19.17 -6.71
C ARG A 534 5.89 19.17 -7.46
N MET A 535 5.87 18.97 -8.79
CA MET A 535 7.07 18.84 -9.59
C MET A 535 6.91 19.48 -10.95
N VAL A 536 7.80 20.43 -11.26
CA VAL A 536 7.79 21.15 -12.52
C VAL A 536 9.22 21.22 -13.07
N TYR A 537 9.35 20.97 -14.37
CA TYR A 537 10.62 21.02 -15.09
C TYR A 537 10.50 21.96 -16.28
N GLU A 538 11.50 22.82 -16.48
CA GLU A 538 11.66 23.52 -17.75
C GLU A 538 12.23 22.54 -18.78
N LEU A 539 11.54 22.36 -19.91
CA LEU A 539 11.89 21.30 -20.85
C LEU A 539 13.12 21.61 -21.70
N ALA A 540 13.39 22.90 -21.95
CA ALA A 540 14.57 23.34 -22.71
C ALA A 540 15.88 23.01 -21.99
N THR A 541 15.95 23.25 -20.67
CA THR A 541 17.14 23.00 -19.86
C THR A 541 17.10 21.69 -19.07
N GLN A 542 15.92 21.05 -19.00
CA GLN A 542 15.63 19.89 -18.16
C GLN A 542 15.85 20.15 -16.65
N ARG A 543 15.91 21.42 -16.24
CA ARG A 543 16.12 21.80 -14.83
C ARG A 543 14.80 21.78 -14.08
N TYR A 544 14.87 21.34 -12.84
CA TYR A 544 13.76 21.44 -11.90
C TYR A 544 13.54 22.90 -11.51
N ILE A 545 12.28 23.32 -11.47
CA ILE A 545 11.90 24.67 -11.08
C ILE A 545 10.95 24.62 -9.88
N ILE A 546 11.00 25.67 -9.08
CA ILE A 546 10.03 25.94 -8.02
C ILE A 546 9.13 27.06 -8.51
N VAL A 547 7.83 26.78 -8.64
CA VAL A 547 6.82 27.78 -9.00
C VAL A 547 6.45 28.58 -7.77
N ASP A 548 6.85 29.84 -7.75
CA ASP A 548 6.61 30.76 -6.63
C ASP A 548 5.17 31.27 -6.63
N GLU A 549 4.66 31.60 -7.82
CA GLU A 549 3.34 32.20 -7.99
C GLU A 549 2.76 31.83 -9.36
N MET A 550 1.47 31.51 -9.42
CA MET A 550 0.74 31.37 -10.68
C MET A 550 -0.54 32.23 -10.64
N ASN A 551 -0.53 33.33 -11.39
CA ASN A 551 -1.59 34.32 -11.42
C ASN A 551 -2.67 33.93 -12.44
N ILE A 552 -3.75 33.31 -11.95
CA ILE A 552 -4.89 32.85 -12.77
C ILE A 552 -6.17 33.58 -12.34
N LYS A 553 -6.64 34.54 -13.15
CA LYS A 553 -7.80 35.40 -12.83
C LYS A 553 -8.92 35.33 -13.89
N PRO A 554 -9.53 34.15 -14.16
CA PRO A 554 -10.65 34.08 -15.08
C PRO A 554 -11.91 34.72 -14.44
N ASN A 555 -12.58 35.57 -15.20
CA ASN A 555 -13.83 36.23 -14.80
C ASN A 555 -14.98 35.84 -15.75
N SER A 556 -16.23 36.13 -15.38
CA SER A 556 -17.40 35.73 -16.17
C SER A 556 -17.60 36.52 -17.47
N LYS A 557 -16.91 37.64 -17.67
CA LYS A 557 -17.15 38.60 -18.76
C LYS A 557 -16.22 38.39 -19.95
N ASP A 558 -14.97 38.02 -19.71
CA ASP A 558 -13.99 37.78 -20.76
C ASP A 558 -14.05 36.32 -21.24
N GLU A 559 -13.64 36.09 -22.48
CA GLU A 559 -13.55 34.74 -23.08
C GLU A 559 -12.10 34.25 -23.22
N LEU A 560 -11.15 35.18 -23.20
CA LEU A 560 -9.72 34.92 -23.31
C LEU A 560 -8.98 35.55 -22.13
N TYR A 561 -8.03 34.82 -21.59
CA TYR A 561 -7.27 35.24 -20.41
C TYR A 561 -5.79 34.99 -20.60
N ARG A 562 -4.96 35.74 -19.87
CA ARG A 562 -3.52 35.49 -19.77
C ARG A 562 -3.21 34.94 -18.39
N VAL A 563 -2.35 33.94 -18.34
CA VAL A 563 -1.81 33.39 -17.10
C VAL A 563 -0.34 33.78 -17.02
N GLU A 564 0.08 34.20 -15.83
CA GLU A 564 1.48 34.49 -15.52
C GLU A 564 2.00 33.49 -14.49
N MET A 565 3.20 32.96 -14.70
CA MET A 565 3.89 32.08 -13.77
C MET A 565 5.24 32.69 -13.41
N LYS A 566 5.51 32.81 -12.10
CA LYS A 566 6.81 33.17 -11.56
C LYS A 566 7.49 31.94 -10.99
N TYR A 567 8.78 31.77 -11.28
CA TYR A 567 9.55 30.62 -10.83
C TYR A 567 11.02 30.95 -10.64
N HIS A 568 11.72 30.08 -9.92
CA HIS A 568 13.18 30.05 -9.86
C HIS A 568 13.70 28.62 -10.04
N TYR A 569 14.97 28.47 -10.40
CA TYR A 569 15.61 27.15 -10.40
C TYR A 569 15.95 26.74 -8.98
N SER A 570 15.87 25.44 -8.68
CA SER A 570 16.24 24.95 -7.33
C SER A 570 17.73 25.08 -7.01
N ASP A 571 18.57 25.31 -8.02
CA ASP A 571 19.99 25.59 -7.87
C ASP A 571 20.30 27.08 -8.10
N SER A 572 21.24 27.62 -7.33
CA SER A 572 21.62 29.04 -7.35
C SER A 572 23.04 29.23 -7.84
N TYR A 573 23.34 30.44 -8.34
CA TYR A 573 24.71 30.90 -8.51
C TYR A 573 25.37 31.09 -7.13
N ASN A 574 26.52 30.46 -6.91
CA ASN A 574 27.35 30.61 -5.70
C ASN A 574 28.55 31.51 -5.96
#